data_AF-A0A1X2IDJ5-F1
#
_entry.id   AF-A0A1X2IDJ5-F1
#
_cell.length_a   1.000
_cell.length_b   1.000
_cell.length_c   1.000
_cell.angle_alpha   90.00
_cell.angle_beta   90.00
_cell.angle_gamma   90.00
#
_symmetry.space_group_name_H-M   'P 1'
#
loop_
_entity.id
_entity.type
_entity.pdbx_description
1 polymer ?
#
loop_
_entity_poly.entity_id
_entity_poly.type
_entity_poly.pdbx_seq_one_letter_code
_entity_poly.pdbx_strand_id
1 'polypeptide(L)'
;MEDRNNIIRSMISMTGRAQNQQQASSSANVPLDIFSQLDPAVVNQVRQEYLASQTDHDISTTTTTTLEPTLDELLDSLAHEKTITKKLALALDRMKNETPVLQTIAECQSAQNEREKRLHHERNALLERHQAKLETILAKEWIGAKNADEKQSFKEKAAEELDQMDRRILRELDLELRRQQEIFKKIKVPLFYVTKDPSAISLQQQVISLLKTKE
;
A
#
# COMPACT_ATOMS: atom_id res chain seq x y z
N MET A 1 -0.50 0.36 23.19
CA MET A 1 -0.12 -0.82 22.36
C MET A 1 -1.33 -1.43 21.62
N GLU A 2 -2.54 -0.86 21.74
CA GLU A 2 -3.76 -1.39 21.12
C GLU A 2 -3.95 -1.01 19.63
N ASP A 3 -3.30 0.04 19.13
CA ASP A 3 -3.48 0.49 17.74
C ASP A 3 -2.87 -0.43 16.68
N ARG A 4 -1.84 -1.22 17.04
CA ARG A 4 -1.24 -2.21 16.11
C ARG A 4 -2.12 -3.45 15.93
N ASN A 5 -3.00 -3.75 16.89
CA ASN A 5 -3.92 -4.90 16.82
C ASN A 5 -5.14 -4.63 15.92
N ASN A 6 -5.52 -3.36 15.70
CA ASN A 6 -6.66 -3.01 14.84
C ASN A 6 -6.30 -3.05 13.34
N ILE A 7 -5.06 -2.75 12.98
CA ILE A 7 -4.62 -2.76 11.58
C ILE A 7 -4.57 -4.20 11.02
N ILE A 8 -4.24 -5.18 11.86
CA ILE A 8 -4.18 -6.59 11.46
C ILE A 8 -5.59 -7.23 11.47
N ARG A 9 -6.51 -6.80 12.34
CA ARG A 9 -7.92 -7.24 12.31
C ARG A 9 -8.71 -6.74 11.10
N SER A 10 -8.25 -5.68 10.43
CA SER A 10 -8.91 -5.09 9.26
C SER A 10 -8.88 -5.96 8.00
N MET A 11 -8.14 -7.07 7.97
CA MET A 11 -8.00 -7.91 6.76
C MET A 11 -8.95 -9.11 6.67
N ILE A 12 -9.90 -9.30 7.60
CA ILE A 12 -10.78 -10.50 7.62
C ILE A 12 -12.25 -10.21 7.24
N SER A 13 -12.68 -8.98 6.95
CA SER A 13 -14.11 -8.70 6.69
C SER A 13 -14.48 -8.02 5.35
N MET A 14 -13.63 -8.05 4.32
CA MET A 14 -13.98 -7.43 3.02
C MET A 14 -14.03 -8.40 1.84
N THR A 15 -14.60 -9.58 2.05
CA THR A 15 -15.18 -10.41 1.00
C THR A 15 -16.67 -10.58 1.25
N GLY A 16 -17.47 -9.71 0.64
CA GLY A 16 -18.91 -9.89 0.57
C GLY A 16 -19.70 -8.62 0.85
N ARG A 17 -19.88 -7.76 -0.16
CA ARG A 17 -21.07 -6.93 -0.30
C ARG A 17 -21.26 -6.56 -1.76
N ALA A 18 -21.88 -7.49 -2.48
CA ALA A 18 -22.58 -7.19 -3.70
C ALA A 18 -23.77 -6.26 -3.39
N GLN A 19 -23.90 -5.25 -4.24
CA GLN A 19 -25.08 -4.50 -4.65
C GLN A 19 -26.41 -4.85 -3.97
N ASN A 20 -27.00 -3.88 -3.26
CA ASN A 20 -28.34 -3.36 -3.56
C ASN A 20 -28.67 -2.17 -2.64
N GLN A 21 -28.95 -0.99 -3.22
CA GLN A 21 -30.08 -0.14 -2.81
C GLN A 21 -30.25 1.04 -3.76
N GLN A 22 -31.48 1.14 -4.27
CA GLN A 22 -32.05 2.23 -5.05
C GLN A 22 -32.45 3.42 -4.18
N GLN A 23 -32.62 4.57 -4.87
CA GLN A 23 -33.42 5.77 -4.54
C GLN A 23 -32.86 6.78 -3.51
N ALA A 24 -32.62 8.01 -3.94
CA ALA A 24 -33.63 9.09 -3.88
C ALA A 24 -33.15 10.38 -4.59
N SER A 25 -34.13 11.04 -5.19
CA SER A 25 -34.12 12.27 -5.99
C SER A 25 -33.71 13.55 -5.24
N SER A 26 -33.05 14.49 -5.95
CA SER A 26 -33.38 15.92 -5.85
C SER A 26 -32.90 16.67 -7.10
N SER A 27 -33.84 16.96 -7.98
CA SER A 27 -33.71 17.88 -9.10
C SER A 27 -33.75 19.32 -8.58
N ALA A 28 -32.60 20.00 -8.54
CA ALA A 28 -32.57 21.45 -8.42
C ALA A 28 -32.79 22.06 -9.80
N ASN A 29 -34.04 22.42 -10.10
CA ASN A 29 -34.39 23.29 -11.21
C ASN A 29 -33.73 24.66 -10.98
N VAL A 30 -32.68 24.95 -11.75
CA VAL A 30 -32.15 26.32 -11.86
C VAL A 30 -32.92 26.99 -13.01
N PRO A 31 -33.61 28.12 -12.79
CA PRO A 31 -34.30 28.84 -13.85
C PRO A 31 -33.28 29.35 -14.90
N LEU A 32 -33.38 28.84 -16.13
CA LEU A 32 -32.75 29.43 -17.31
C LEU A 32 -33.49 30.74 -17.66
N ASP A 33 -33.19 31.85 -16.98
CA ASP A 33 -33.60 33.17 -17.47
C ASP A 33 -32.84 34.36 -16.84
N ILE A 34 -31.55 34.18 -16.55
CA ILE A 34 -30.69 35.27 -16.04
C ILE A 34 -29.84 35.92 -17.16
N PHE A 35 -29.66 35.24 -18.30
CA PHE A 35 -28.77 35.72 -19.37
C PHE A 35 -29.42 36.67 -20.38
N SER A 36 -30.74 36.86 -20.32
CA SER A 36 -31.49 37.74 -21.23
C SER A 36 -31.51 39.22 -20.80
N GLN A 37 -30.96 39.55 -19.62
CA GLN A 37 -30.90 40.92 -19.08
C GLN A 37 -29.46 41.48 -18.99
N LEU A 38 -28.45 40.72 -19.43
CA LEU A 38 -27.07 41.19 -19.44
C LEU A 38 -26.80 41.98 -20.73
N ASP A 39 -26.40 43.24 -20.57
CA ASP A 39 -26.02 44.11 -21.67
C ASP A 39 -24.88 43.45 -22.49
N PRO A 40 -25.07 43.20 -23.80
CA PRO A 40 -24.07 42.55 -24.64
C PRO A 40 -22.73 43.32 -24.67
N ALA A 41 -22.72 44.62 -24.34
CA ALA A 41 -21.50 45.39 -24.18
C ALA A 41 -20.64 44.89 -23.00
N VAL A 42 -21.24 44.54 -21.87
CA VAL A 42 -20.53 44.06 -20.67
C VAL A 42 -19.97 42.67 -20.90
N VAL A 43 -20.71 41.80 -21.60
CA VAL A 43 -20.24 40.45 -21.96
C VAL A 43 -19.02 40.54 -22.90
N ASN A 44 -19.05 41.46 -23.86
CA ASN A 44 -17.91 41.68 -24.76
C ASN A 44 -16.72 42.31 -24.05
N GLN A 45 -16.95 43.19 -23.07
CA GLN A 45 -15.88 43.78 -22.27
C GLN A 45 -15.18 42.74 -21.40
N VAL A 46 -15.92 41.90 -20.68
CA VAL A 46 -15.34 40.81 -19.86
C VAL A 46 -14.61 39.80 -20.74
N ARG A 47 -15.12 39.53 -21.95
CA ARG A 47 -14.44 38.66 -22.91
C ARG A 47 -13.12 39.25 -23.41
N GLN A 48 -13.08 40.56 -23.66
CA GLN A 48 -11.85 41.25 -24.05
C GLN A 48 -10.85 41.34 -22.90
N GLU A 49 -11.31 41.61 -21.68
CA GLU A 49 -10.45 41.58 -20.49
C GLU A 49 -9.89 40.17 -20.24
N TYR A 50 -10.68 39.12 -20.43
CA TYR A 50 -10.20 37.74 -20.30
C TYR A 50 -9.16 37.36 -21.38
N LEU A 51 -9.35 37.83 -22.63
CA LEU A 51 -8.37 37.62 -23.70
C LEU A 51 -7.08 38.44 -23.48
N ALA A 52 -7.19 39.67 -23.01
CA ALA A 52 -6.05 40.52 -22.68
C ALA A 52 -5.26 39.97 -21.47
N SER A 53 -5.95 39.38 -20.50
CA SER A 53 -5.33 38.70 -19.35
C SER A 53 -4.55 37.44 -19.75
N GLN A 54 -4.81 36.86 -20.93
CA GLN A 54 -4.03 35.74 -21.45
C GLN A 54 -2.78 36.18 -22.24
N THR A 55 -2.76 37.41 -22.76
CA THR A 55 -1.63 37.90 -23.58
C THR A 55 -0.48 38.52 -22.79
N ASP A 56 -0.68 38.87 -21.52
CA ASP A 56 0.38 39.47 -20.67
C ASP A 56 1.28 38.46 -19.96
N HIS A 57 1.11 37.15 -20.20
CA HIS A 57 1.98 36.12 -19.62
C HIS A 57 3.02 35.52 -20.60
N ASP A 58 3.04 35.95 -21.85
CA ASP A 58 4.00 35.50 -22.86
C ASP A 58 4.86 36.67 -23.34
N ILE A 59 6.03 36.85 -22.72
CA ILE A 59 7.33 37.21 -23.33
C ILE A 59 8.40 37.04 -22.24
N SER A 60 8.98 35.85 -22.18
CA SER A 60 10.40 35.68 -21.86
C SER A 60 10.92 34.49 -22.65
N THR A 61 11.18 34.78 -23.91
CA THR A 61 11.84 33.93 -24.90
C THR A 61 13.29 33.64 -24.48
N THR A 62 13.51 32.45 -23.95
CA THR A 62 14.76 31.70 -24.14
C THR A 62 14.43 30.32 -24.66
N THR A 63 14.49 30.19 -25.98
CA THR A 63 14.82 29.00 -26.77
C THR A 63 15.10 27.71 -25.98
N THR A 64 14.12 26.80 -25.89
CA THR A 64 14.39 25.35 -25.90
C THR A 64 13.14 24.57 -26.29
N THR A 65 13.30 23.75 -27.32
CA THR A 65 12.52 22.57 -27.73
C THR A 65 11.54 22.06 -26.68
N THR A 66 10.25 21.96 -27.03
CA THR A 66 9.24 21.15 -26.32
C THR A 66 9.64 19.68 -26.38
N LEU A 67 10.58 19.30 -25.52
CA LEU A 67 10.89 17.93 -25.16
C LEU A 67 10.03 17.64 -23.93
N GLU A 68 9.07 16.74 -24.08
CA GLU A 68 8.51 16.05 -22.92
C GLU A 68 9.69 15.63 -22.01
N PRO A 69 9.70 15.96 -20.71
CA PRO A 69 10.81 15.64 -19.83
C PRO A 69 11.01 14.13 -19.86
N THR A 70 12.25 13.65 -19.96
CA THR A 70 12.52 12.22 -20.00
C THR A 70 12.15 11.56 -18.65
N LEU A 71 11.89 10.25 -18.64
CA LEU A 71 11.56 9.54 -17.40
C LEU A 71 12.66 9.73 -16.33
N ASP A 72 13.93 9.68 -16.71
CA ASP A 72 15.05 9.90 -15.79
C ASP A 72 15.04 11.33 -15.18
N GLU A 73 14.76 12.37 -15.97
CA GLU A 73 14.66 13.75 -15.46
C GLU A 73 13.50 13.93 -14.47
N LEU A 74 12.37 13.26 -14.71
CA LEU A 74 11.24 13.24 -13.77
C LEU A 74 11.62 12.54 -12.46
N LEU A 75 12.27 11.37 -12.54
CA LEU A 75 12.71 10.61 -11.37
C LEU A 75 13.72 11.39 -10.51
N ASP A 76 14.68 12.08 -11.14
CA ASP A 76 15.68 12.89 -10.44
C ASP A 76 15.04 14.07 -9.70
N SER A 77 14.03 14.71 -10.29
CA SER A 77 13.28 15.79 -9.64
C SER A 77 12.48 15.31 -8.41
N LEU A 78 12.08 14.04 -8.39
CA LEU A 78 11.29 13.42 -7.31
C LEU A 78 12.16 12.85 -6.18
N ALA A 79 13.49 12.82 -6.32
CA ALA A 79 14.40 12.20 -5.35
C ALA A 79 14.33 12.81 -3.93
N HIS A 80 13.91 14.07 -3.81
CA HIS A 80 13.81 14.81 -2.55
C HIS A 80 12.37 14.98 -2.05
N GLU A 81 11.39 14.60 -2.85
CA GLU A 81 9.98 14.78 -2.51
C GLU A 81 9.55 13.74 -1.47
N LYS A 82 8.67 14.12 -0.54
CA LYS A 82 8.18 13.23 0.54
C LYS A 82 6.66 13.04 0.52
N THR A 83 6.00 13.59 -0.50
CA THR A 83 4.55 13.65 -0.63
C THR A 83 4.13 13.16 -1.99
N ILE A 84 2.94 12.57 -2.07
CA ILE A 84 2.36 12.14 -3.34
C ILE A 84 1.87 13.39 -4.09
N THR A 85 2.57 13.74 -5.15
CA THR A 85 2.23 14.89 -6.01
C THR A 85 1.72 14.43 -7.36
N LYS A 86 1.11 15.36 -8.13
CA LYS A 86 0.69 15.08 -9.52
C LYS A 86 1.86 14.67 -10.41
N LYS A 87 3.07 15.21 -10.15
CA LYS A 87 4.30 14.83 -10.85
C LYS A 87 4.67 13.37 -10.59
N LEU A 88 4.55 12.92 -9.33
CA LEU A 88 4.73 11.51 -8.98
C LEU A 88 3.75 10.61 -9.74
N ALA A 89 2.47 10.96 -9.80
CA ALA A 89 1.48 10.15 -10.52
C ALA A 89 1.84 9.98 -12.01
N LEU A 90 2.27 11.06 -12.67
CA LEU A 90 2.72 11.02 -14.07
C LEU A 90 4.00 10.19 -14.26
N ALA A 91 4.96 10.29 -13.34
CA ALA A 91 6.17 9.47 -13.36
C ALA A 91 5.86 7.98 -13.14
N LEU A 92 4.96 7.65 -12.21
CA LEU A 92 4.53 6.27 -11.98
C LEU A 92 3.79 5.71 -13.19
N ASP A 93 2.95 6.49 -13.86
CA ASP A 93 2.22 6.05 -15.05
C ASP A 93 3.15 5.73 -16.22
N ARG A 94 4.11 6.62 -16.51
CA ARG A 94 5.15 6.33 -17.50
C ARG A 94 5.99 5.11 -17.12
N MET A 95 6.36 4.98 -15.85
CA MET A 95 7.15 3.84 -15.38
C MET A 95 6.41 2.50 -15.56
N LYS A 96 5.07 2.46 -15.44
CA LYS A 96 4.28 1.24 -15.75
C LYS A 96 4.48 0.78 -17.19
N ASN A 97 4.61 1.73 -18.13
CA ASN A 97 4.68 1.47 -19.56
C ASN A 97 6.12 1.26 -20.05
N GLU A 98 7.07 1.98 -19.48
CA GLU A 98 8.46 2.04 -19.95
C GLU A 98 9.42 1.09 -19.20
N THR A 99 9.00 0.50 -18.07
CA THR A 99 9.87 -0.34 -17.24
C THR A 99 9.19 -1.65 -16.82
N PRO A 100 9.94 -2.71 -16.47
CA PRO A 100 9.38 -3.97 -16.00
C PRO A 100 8.85 -3.91 -14.55
N VAL A 101 8.48 -2.73 -14.03
CA VAL A 101 8.11 -2.54 -12.61
C VAL A 101 6.95 -3.44 -12.19
N LEU A 102 5.95 -3.63 -13.06
CA LEU A 102 4.79 -4.48 -12.77
C LEU A 102 5.17 -5.95 -12.62
N GLN A 103 6.08 -6.43 -13.47
CA GLN A 103 6.62 -7.78 -13.37
C GLN A 103 7.40 -7.95 -12.07
N THR A 104 8.29 -7.01 -11.74
CA THR A 104 9.06 -7.04 -10.48
C THR A 104 8.15 -7.03 -9.26
N ILE A 105 7.07 -6.24 -9.28
CA ILE A 105 6.06 -6.22 -8.22
C ILE A 105 5.39 -7.60 -8.08
N ALA A 106 5.01 -8.23 -9.20
CA ALA A 106 4.37 -9.54 -9.18
C ALA A 106 5.32 -10.64 -8.65
N GLU A 107 6.58 -10.62 -9.07
CA GLU A 107 7.62 -11.54 -8.59
C GLU A 107 7.88 -11.37 -7.08
N CYS A 108 8.01 -10.13 -6.61
CA CYS A 108 8.17 -9.84 -5.18
C CYS A 108 6.97 -10.31 -4.35
N GLN A 109 5.75 -10.07 -4.85
CA GLN A 109 4.52 -10.51 -4.19
C GLN A 109 4.41 -12.04 -4.16
N SER A 110 4.75 -12.72 -5.25
CA SER A 110 4.76 -14.18 -5.31
C SER A 110 5.75 -14.78 -4.30
N ALA A 111 6.99 -14.27 -4.28
CA ALA A 111 8.03 -14.70 -3.34
C ALA A 111 7.62 -14.46 -1.87
N GLN A 112 7.03 -13.31 -1.58
CA GLN A 112 6.50 -13.01 -0.24
C GLN A 112 5.38 -13.99 0.14
N ASN A 113 4.40 -14.21 -0.72
CA ASN A 113 3.30 -15.12 -0.46
C ASN A 113 3.78 -16.55 -0.21
N GLU A 114 4.75 -17.04 -0.99
CA GLU A 114 5.33 -18.36 -0.79
C GLU A 114 6.05 -18.45 0.56
N ARG A 115 6.81 -17.42 0.93
CA ARG A 115 7.51 -17.34 2.21
C ARG A 115 6.53 -17.31 3.39
N GLU A 116 5.49 -16.49 3.32
CA GLU A 116 4.44 -16.41 4.34
C GLU A 116 3.70 -17.74 4.49
N LYS A 117 3.36 -18.40 3.38
CA LYS A 117 2.74 -19.74 3.42
C LYS A 117 3.64 -20.76 4.13
N ARG A 118 4.94 -20.78 3.82
CA ARG A 118 5.90 -21.68 4.46
C ARG A 118 5.99 -21.41 5.96
N LEU A 119 6.17 -20.15 6.36
CA LEU A 119 6.27 -19.76 7.77
C LEU A 119 4.99 -20.08 8.56
N HIS A 120 3.83 -19.83 7.95
CA HIS A 120 2.53 -20.18 8.52
C HIS A 120 2.38 -21.70 8.69
N HIS A 121 2.81 -22.48 7.69
CA HIS A 121 2.80 -23.94 7.79
C HIS A 121 3.75 -24.45 8.89
N GLU A 122 4.97 -23.92 8.99
CA GLU A 122 5.92 -24.25 10.07
C GLU A 122 5.32 -23.96 11.45
N ARG A 123 4.66 -22.82 11.61
CA ARG A 123 3.98 -22.44 12.86
C ARG A 123 2.84 -23.40 13.22
N ASN A 124 2.03 -23.78 12.24
CA ASN A 124 0.91 -24.70 12.48
C ASN A 124 1.40 -26.11 12.82
N ALA A 125 2.42 -26.61 12.13
CA ALA A 125 3.04 -27.89 12.45
C ALA A 125 3.60 -27.92 13.88
N LEU A 126 4.15 -26.80 14.35
CA LEU A 126 4.58 -26.67 15.75
C LEU A 126 3.38 -26.76 16.71
N LEU A 127 2.30 -26.04 16.44
CA LEU A 127 1.08 -26.08 17.26
C LEU A 127 0.45 -27.48 17.31
N GLU A 128 0.35 -28.15 16.17
CA GLU A 128 -0.15 -29.53 16.08
C GLU A 128 0.71 -30.49 16.90
N ARG A 129 2.04 -30.36 16.80
CA ARG A 129 2.98 -31.14 17.63
C ARG A 129 2.78 -30.85 19.12
N HIS A 130 2.53 -29.61 19.50
CA HIS A 130 2.30 -29.23 20.89
C HIS A 130 1.00 -29.82 21.41
N GLN A 131 -0.05 -29.77 20.60
CA GLN A 131 -1.37 -30.32 20.90
C GLN A 131 -1.30 -31.84 21.09
N ALA A 132 -0.67 -32.57 20.17
CA ALA A 132 -0.52 -34.03 20.27
C ALA A 132 0.25 -34.47 21.53
N LYS A 133 1.30 -33.71 21.91
CA LYS A 133 2.03 -33.95 23.15
C LYS A 133 1.17 -33.67 24.39
N LEU A 134 0.41 -32.59 24.38
CA LEU A 134 -0.52 -32.25 25.47
C LEU A 134 -1.56 -33.36 25.65
N GLU A 135 -2.16 -33.84 24.57
CA GLU A 135 -3.13 -34.94 24.58
C GLU A 135 -2.51 -36.23 25.14
N THR A 136 -1.25 -36.51 24.82
CA THR A 136 -0.53 -37.66 25.39
C THR A 136 -0.35 -37.51 26.91
N ILE A 137 0.04 -36.33 27.39
CA ILE A 137 0.20 -36.06 28.83
C ILE A 137 -1.15 -36.19 29.54
N LEU A 138 -2.22 -35.65 28.94
CA LEU A 138 -3.58 -35.77 29.46
C LEU A 138 -4.02 -37.23 29.48
N ALA A 139 -3.83 -38.01 28.41
CA ALA A 139 -4.21 -39.43 28.40
C ALA A 139 -3.54 -40.22 29.53
N LYS A 140 -2.25 -39.94 29.83
CA LYS A 140 -1.57 -40.54 31.00
C LYS A 140 -2.22 -40.11 32.33
N GLU A 141 -2.60 -38.83 32.46
CA GLU A 141 -3.31 -38.30 33.64
C GLU A 141 -4.64 -39.04 33.87
N TRP A 142 -5.38 -39.33 32.80
CA TRP A 142 -6.65 -40.07 32.85
C TRP A 142 -6.47 -41.53 33.30
N ILE A 143 -5.33 -42.16 33.00
CA ILE A 143 -4.99 -43.53 33.44
C ILE A 143 -4.46 -43.54 34.89
N GLY A 144 -4.42 -42.39 35.57
CA GLY A 144 -4.04 -42.27 36.98
C GLY A 144 -2.56 -41.99 37.22
N ALA A 145 -1.78 -41.67 36.19
CA ALA A 145 -0.41 -41.20 36.36
C ALA A 145 -0.40 -39.74 36.86
N LYS A 146 0.32 -39.47 37.96
CA LYS A 146 0.51 -38.10 38.47
C LYS A 146 1.53 -37.35 37.63
N ASN A 147 1.07 -36.48 36.74
CA ASN A 147 1.91 -35.77 35.76
C ASN A 147 1.79 -34.23 35.84
N ALA A 148 1.38 -33.67 36.99
CA ALA A 148 1.16 -32.23 37.13
C ALA A 148 2.41 -31.40 36.77
N ASP A 149 3.58 -31.84 37.24
CA ASP A 149 4.85 -31.17 36.96
C ASP A 149 5.29 -31.33 35.49
N GLU A 150 5.07 -32.50 34.89
CA GLU A 150 5.33 -32.77 33.46
C GLU A 150 4.48 -31.86 32.56
N LYS A 151 3.19 -31.72 32.89
CA LYS A 151 2.24 -30.86 32.18
C LYS A 151 2.61 -29.39 32.27
N GLN A 152 2.98 -28.91 33.46
CA GLN A 152 3.37 -27.53 33.66
C GLN A 152 4.69 -27.20 32.95
N SER A 153 5.71 -28.05 33.11
CA SER A 153 6.99 -27.87 32.40
C SER A 153 6.81 -27.91 30.88
N PHE A 154 5.95 -28.80 30.37
CA PHE A 154 5.64 -28.83 28.95
C PHE A 154 4.98 -27.53 28.46
N LYS A 155 4.01 -26.98 29.20
CA LYS A 155 3.35 -25.72 28.82
C LYS A 155 4.32 -24.54 28.75
N GLU A 156 5.24 -24.45 29.71
CA GLU A 156 6.27 -23.40 29.73
C GLU A 156 7.20 -23.50 28.52
N LYS A 157 7.72 -24.70 28.25
CA LYS A 157 8.57 -24.96 27.07
C LYS A 157 7.82 -24.69 25.76
N ALA A 158 6.56 -25.12 25.68
CA ALA A 158 5.71 -24.92 24.53
C ALA A 158 5.47 -23.43 24.25
N ALA A 159 5.28 -22.62 25.30
CA ALA A 159 5.13 -21.17 25.17
C ALA A 159 6.44 -20.51 24.71
N GLU A 160 7.58 -20.94 25.25
CA GLU A 160 8.89 -20.42 24.85
C GLU A 160 9.23 -20.76 23.39
N GLU A 161 9.03 -22.02 22.97
CA GLU A 161 9.24 -22.45 21.58
C GLU A 161 8.36 -21.67 20.61
N LEU A 162 7.10 -21.37 20.99
CA LEU A 162 6.19 -20.58 20.18
C LEU A 162 6.62 -19.10 20.07
N ASP A 163 7.06 -18.48 21.17
CA ASP A 163 7.60 -17.11 21.16
C ASP A 163 8.87 -17.01 20.30
N GLN A 164 9.76 -17.99 20.38
CA GLN A 164 10.95 -18.06 19.53
C GLN A 164 10.58 -18.18 18.05
N MET A 165 9.57 -19.01 17.71
CA MET A 165 9.05 -19.12 16.35
C MET A 165 8.46 -17.80 15.86
N ASP A 166 7.59 -17.16 16.65
CA ASP A 166 6.96 -15.89 16.27
C ASP A 166 7.99 -14.78 16.05
N ARG A 167 9.03 -14.69 16.89
CA ARG A 167 10.17 -13.77 16.68
C ARG A 167 10.94 -14.08 15.40
N ARG A 168 11.15 -15.36 15.09
CA ARG A 168 11.81 -15.78 13.84
C ARG A 168 10.98 -15.38 12.63
N ILE A 169 9.67 -15.59 12.65
CA ILE A 169 8.74 -15.18 11.59
C ILE A 169 8.88 -13.68 11.33
N LEU A 170 8.79 -12.85 12.38
CA LEU A 170 8.93 -11.40 12.25
C LEU A 170 10.28 -11.01 11.62
N ARG A 171 11.37 -11.63 12.06
CA ARG A 171 12.70 -11.38 11.49
C ARG A 171 12.79 -11.75 10.01
N GLU A 172 12.20 -12.87 9.61
CA GLU A 172 12.19 -13.29 8.20
C GLU A 172 11.36 -12.34 7.33
N LEU A 173 10.23 -11.83 7.83
CA LEU A 173 9.42 -10.83 7.13
C LEU A 173 10.13 -9.48 7.03
N ASP A 174 10.83 -9.04 8.07
CA ASP A 174 11.64 -7.81 8.04
C ASP A 174 12.78 -7.90 7.01
N LEU A 175 13.41 -9.07 6.89
CA LEU A 175 14.43 -9.32 5.87
C LEU A 175 13.84 -9.26 4.46
N GLU A 176 12.65 -9.84 4.26
CA GLU A 176 11.95 -9.80 2.98
C GLU A 176 11.56 -8.36 2.62
N LEU A 177 11.03 -7.58 3.56
CA LEU A 177 10.72 -6.16 3.37
C LEU A 177 11.96 -5.37 2.93
N ARG A 178 13.09 -5.55 3.62
CA ARG A 178 14.35 -4.89 3.23
C ARG A 178 14.77 -5.30 1.81
N ARG A 179 14.70 -6.58 1.47
CA ARG A 179 15.03 -7.08 0.12
C ARG A 179 14.17 -6.41 -0.95
N GLN A 180 12.85 -6.32 -0.71
CA GLN A 180 11.92 -5.66 -1.62
C GLN A 180 12.25 -4.16 -1.76
N GLN A 181 12.49 -3.46 -0.66
CA GLN A 181 12.91 -2.05 -0.70
C GLN A 181 14.19 -1.83 -1.50
N GLU A 182 15.17 -2.73 -1.38
CA GLU A 182 16.41 -2.68 -2.16
C GLU A 182 16.16 -2.91 -3.66
N ILE A 183 15.28 -3.85 -4.01
CA ILE A 183 14.91 -4.11 -5.41
C ILE A 183 14.23 -2.88 -6.03
N PHE A 184 13.23 -2.31 -5.35
CA PHE A 184 12.51 -1.13 -5.84
C PHE A 184 13.40 0.11 -5.90
N LYS A 185 14.35 0.25 -4.97
CA LYS A 185 15.37 1.31 -5.03
C LYS A 185 16.28 1.14 -6.24
N LYS A 186 16.71 -0.09 -6.57
CA LYS A 186 17.60 -0.36 -7.71
C LYS A 186 16.97 -0.03 -9.07
N ILE A 187 15.67 -0.26 -9.21
CA ILE A 187 14.92 0.10 -10.42
C ILE A 187 14.41 1.54 -10.39
N LYS A 188 14.89 2.36 -9.44
CA LYS A 188 14.57 3.79 -9.29
C LYS A 188 13.08 4.08 -9.10
N VAL A 189 12.31 3.22 -8.43
CA VAL A 189 10.93 3.59 -8.07
C VAL A 189 10.96 4.84 -7.16
N PRO A 190 10.22 5.91 -7.49
CA PRO A 190 10.17 7.10 -6.66
C PRO A 190 9.77 6.78 -5.21
N LEU A 191 10.33 7.53 -4.26
CA LEU A 191 10.06 7.40 -2.82
C LEU A 191 10.51 6.06 -2.19
N PHE A 192 11.19 5.19 -2.94
CA PHE A 192 11.75 3.95 -2.39
C PHE A 192 13.16 4.13 -1.84
N TYR A 193 13.30 3.77 -0.57
CA TYR A 193 14.56 3.68 0.14
C TYR A 193 14.43 2.67 1.27
N VAL A 194 15.56 2.10 1.69
CA VAL A 194 15.57 1.13 2.79
C VAL A 194 15.28 1.87 4.09
N THR A 195 14.19 1.50 4.77
CA THR A 195 13.75 2.16 5.99
C THR A 195 12.97 1.21 6.89
N LYS A 196 13.02 1.47 8.20
CA LYS A 196 12.22 0.80 9.23
C LYS A 196 11.11 1.69 9.80
N ASP A 197 11.02 2.93 9.32
CA ASP A 197 10.01 3.87 9.77
C ASP A 197 8.62 3.45 9.24
N PRO A 198 7.62 3.20 10.12
CA PRO A 198 6.29 2.76 9.69
C PRO A 198 5.59 3.75 8.76
N SER A 199 5.79 5.06 8.96
CA SER A 199 5.18 6.09 8.11
C SER A 199 5.76 6.06 6.70
N ALA A 200 7.09 5.96 6.56
CA ALA A 200 7.74 5.78 5.28
C ALA A 200 7.34 4.46 4.58
N ILE A 201 7.23 3.36 5.32
CA ILE A 201 6.78 2.07 4.77
C ILE A 201 5.35 2.18 4.25
N SER A 202 4.46 2.84 4.99
CA SER A 202 3.07 3.06 4.56
C SER A 202 3.00 3.87 3.25
N LEU A 203 3.84 4.91 3.13
CA LEU A 203 3.94 5.69 1.89
C LEU A 203 4.45 4.84 0.71
N GLN A 204 5.48 4.03 0.93
CA GLN A 204 6.00 3.10 -0.09
C GLN A 204 4.94 2.07 -0.53
N GLN A 205 4.16 1.55 0.41
CA GLN A 205 3.03 0.66 0.10
C GLN A 205 1.98 1.37 -0.74
N GLN A 206 1.67 2.63 -0.44
CA GLN A 206 0.73 3.42 -1.23
C GLN A 206 1.23 3.62 -2.67
N VAL A 207 2.52 3.87 -2.87
CA VAL A 207 3.13 3.95 -4.21
C VAL A 207 2.98 2.63 -4.98
N ILE A 208 3.22 1.47 -4.33
CA ILE A 208 2.99 0.16 -4.95
C ILE A 208 1.53 -0.02 -5.34
N SER A 209 0.59 0.38 -4.47
CA SER A 209 -0.84 0.31 -4.77
C SER A 209 -1.20 1.13 -5.99
N LEU A 210 -0.70 2.36 -6.11
CA LEU A 210 -0.88 3.21 -7.30
C LEU A 210 -0.30 2.57 -8.57
N LEU A 211 0.84 1.87 -8.45
CA LEU A 211 1.43 1.12 -9.55
C LEU A 211 0.58 -0.09 -9.96
N LYS A 212 -0.11 -0.74 -9.02
CA LYS A 212 -0.96 -1.90 -9.31
C LYS A 212 -2.34 -1.55 -9.85
N THR A 213 -2.88 -0.38 -9.53
CA THR A 213 -4.19 0.04 -10.04
C THR A 213 -4.13 0.15 -11.56
N LYS A 214 -4.85 -0.75 -12.24
CA LYS A 214 -5.20 -0.60 -13.66
C LYS A 214 -6.31 0.43 -13.77
N GLU A 215 -6.16 1.36 -14.71
CA GLU A 215 -7.32 2.04 -15.31
C GLU A 215 -8.15 1.03 -16.12
#